data_AF-A0A819LSQ5-F1
#
_entry.id   AF-A0A819LSQ5-F1
#
_cell.length_a   1.000
_cell.length_b   1.000
_cell.length_c   1.000
_cell.angle_alpha   90.00
_cell.angle_beta   90.00
_cell.angle_gamma   90.00
#
_symmetry.space_group_name_H-M   'P 1'
#
loop_
_entity.id
_entity.type
_entity.pdbx_description
1 polymer ?
#
loop_
_entity_poly.entity_id
_entity_poly.type
_entity_poly.pdbx_seq_one_letter_code
_entity_poly.pdbx_strand_id
1 'polypeptide(L)'
;AWIWNSANGTVQSKHNGACLTSKAELEVWAGPLSDGSQAVVLFNRGNFGSESMTVKWSDIGFPVDRSAIVRDLWARKDLGTFTGSYTSPKIDHRAVMMLKITLTK
;
A
#
# COMPACT_ATOMS: atom_id res chain seq x y z
N ALA A 1 16.92 -5.40 -11.77
CA ALA A 1 16.69 -4.54 -12.95
C ALA A 1 15.19 -4.24 -13.04
N TRP A 2 14.76 -3.01 -13.29
CA TRP A 2 13.33 -2.63 -13.32
C TRP A 2 12.77 -2.78 -14.73
N ILE A 3 11.53 -3.26 -14.89
CA ILE A 3 10.83 -3.40 -16.17
C ILE A 3 9.53 -2.60 -16.12
N TRP A 4 9.31 -1.79 -17.15
CA TRP A 4 8.08 -1.03 -17.34
C TRP A 4 7.00 -1.88 -18.01
N ASN A 5 5.78 -1.91 -17.47
CA ASN A 5 4.61 -2.55 -18.07
C ASN A 5 3.72 -1.50 -18.76
N SER A 6 3.77 -1.47 -20.10
CA SER A 6 3.03 -0.51 -20.92
C SER A 6 1.53 -0.80 -21.04
N ALA A 7 1.05 -1.96 -20.61
CA ALA A 7 -0.37 -2.31 -20.70
C ALA A 7 -1.19 -1.74 -19.53
N ASN A 8 -0.57 -1.54 -18.36
CA ASN A 8 -1.24 -1.08 -17.14
C ASN A 8 -0.50 0.05 -16.40
N GLY A 9 0.64 0.53 -16.92
CA GLY A 9 1.37 1.67 -16.38
C GLY A 9 2.09 1.40 -15.06
N THR A 10 2.53 0.16 -14.82
CA THR A 10 3.20 -0.23 -13.57
C THR A 10 4.70 -0.48 -13.78
N VAL A 11 5.54 -0.15 -12.78
CA VAL A 11 6.98 -0.49 -12.78
C VAL A 11 7.17 -1.75 -11.96
N GLN A 12 7.65 -2.83 -12.56
CA GLN A 12 7.83 -4.11 -11.89
C GLN A 12 9.34 -4.40 -11.73
N SER A 13 9.84 -4.68 -10.52
CA SER A 13 11.20 -5.18 -10.36
C SER A 13 11.31 -6.57 -10.96
N LYS A 14 12.36 -6.81 -11.76
CA LYS A 14 12.76 -8.13 -12.25
C LYS A 14 13.25 -9.06 -11.11
N HIS A 15 13.35 -8.55 -9.87
CA HIS A 15 13.53 -9.31 -8.63
C HIS A 15 12.57 -8.76 -7.54
N ASN A 16 11.46 -9.46 -7.30
CA ASN A 16 10.50 -9.32 -6.19
C ASN A 16 10.33 -7.92 -5.58
N GLY A 17 9.81 -6.96 -6.35
CA GLY A 17 9.46 -5.62 -5.88
C GLY A 17 8.70 -4.83 -6.93
N ALA A 18 7.37 -4.95 -7.00
CA ALA A 18 6.55 -4.25 -7.99
C ALA A 18 5.99 -2.93 -7.41
N CYS A 19 5.87 -1.90 -8.26
CA CYS A 19 5.17 -0.63 -8.03
C CYS A 19 3.83 -0.65 -8.77
N LEU A 20 2.75 -0.23 -8.08
CA LEU A 20 1.38 -0.70 -8.27
C LEU A 20 0.33 0.40 -8.51
N THR A 21 0.61 1.52 -9.22
CA THR A 21 -0.44 2.52 -9.55
C THR A 21 -0.04 3.57 -10.61
N SER A 22 -1.04 4.12 -11.33
CA SER A 22 -0.96 5.00 -12.53
C SER A 22 -0.98 6.52 -12.28
N LYS A 23 -1.03 6.97 -11.02
CA LYS A 23 -0.69 8.37 -10.67
C LYS A 23 0.78 8.38 -10.30
N ALA A 24 1.65 8.93 -11.17
CA ALA A 24 3.10 9.00 -10.92
C ALA A 24 3.47 9.66 -9.58
N GLU A 25 2.54 10.41 -8.99
CA GLU A 25 2.69 11.09 -7.71
C GLU A 25 2.16 10.30 -6.51
N LEU A 26 1.33 9.27 -6.70
CA LEU A 26 0.84 8.45 -5.59
C LEU A 26 1.56 7.12 -5.59
N GLU A 27 2.32 6.84 -4.53
CA GLU A 27 3.10 5.63 -4.42
C GLU A 27 2.65 4.75 -3.26
N VAL A 28 2.49 3.46 -3.55
CA VAL A 28 2.28 2.42 -2.53
C VAL A 28 3.54 1.58 -2.49
N TRP A 29 4.23 1.60 -1.35
CA TRP A 29 5.38 0.75 -1.07
C TRP A 29 4.98 -0.29 -0.04
N ALA A 30 5.45 -1.54 -0.20
CA ALA A 30 5.18 -2.60 0.76
C ALA A 30 6.40 -3.51 0.95
N GLY A 31 6.54 -4.06 2.15
CA GLY A 31 7.58 -5.01 2.48
C GLY A 31 7.21 -5.92 3.66
N PRO A 32 7.57 -7.21 3.63
CA PRO A 32 7.20 -8.16 4.66
C PRO A 32 7.94 -7.86 5.98
N LEU A 33 7.26 -8.12 7.09
CA LEU A 33 7.82 -8.09 8.44
C LEU A 33 8.07 -9.52 8.94
N SER A 34 8.91 -9.66 9.95
CA SER A 34 9.33 -10.96 10.50
C SER A 34 8.18 -11.79 11.10
N ASP A 35 7.07 -11.16 11.44
CA ASP A 35 5.87 -11.81 11.99
C ASP A 35 4.85 -12.21 10.92
N GLY A 36 5.19 -12.09 9.63
CA GLY A 36 4.32 -12.42 8.50
C GLY A 36 3.30 -11.33 8.14
N SER A 37 3.30 -10.19 8.86
CA SER A 37 2.54 -9.01 8.44
C SER A 37 3.27 -8.23 7.33
N GLN A 38 2.59 -7.25 6.74
CA GLN A 38 3.15 -6.34 5.75
C GLN A 38 3.28 -4.93 6.33
N ALA A 39 4.46 -4.32 6.18
CA ALA A 39 4.61 -2.87 6.32
C ALA A 39 4.23 -2.21 5.00
N VAL A 40 3.36 -1.21 5.05
CA VAL A 40 2.87 -0.48 3.87
C VAL A 40 3.05 1.01 4.07
N VAL A 41 3.56 1.70 3.06
CA VAL A 41 3.71 3.15 3.02
C VAL A 41 2.88 3.69 1.87
N LEU A 42 1.98 4.62 2.20
CA LEU A 42 1.20 5.38 1.24
C LEU A 42 1.80 6.78 1.16
N PHE A 43 2.38 7.13 0.01
CA PHE A 43 3.06 8.41 -0.18
C PHE A 43 2.37 9.21 -1.28
N ASN A 44 1.77 10.34 -0.90
CA ASN A 44 1.35 11.35 -1.86
C ASN A 44 2.53 12.30 -2.15
N ARG A 45 3.27 12.03 -3.21
CA ARG A 45 4.36 12.87 -3.74
C ARG A 45 3.88 14.07 -4.55
N GLY A 46 2.56 14.27 -4.65
CA GLY A 46 2.00 15.37 -5.42
C GLY A 46 2.46 16.72 -4.90
N ASN A 47 2.33 17.73 -5.76
CA ASN A 47 2.67 19.10 -5.39
C ASN A 47 1.50 19.87 -4.78
N PHE A 48 0.28 19.35 -4.88
CA PHE A 48 -0.94 19.99 -4.39
C PHE A 48 -2.05 18.95 -4.14
N GLY A 49 -3.07 19.35 -3.38
CA GLY A 49 -4.25 18.55 -3.12
C GLY A 49 -4.08 17.47 -2.04
N SER A 50 -5.15 16.71 -1.82
CA SER A 50 -5.20 15.62 -0.85
C SER A 50 -5.97 14.46 -1.47
N GLU A 51 -5.38 13.27 -1.42
CA GLU A 51 -5.83 12.12 -2.21
C GLU A 51 -5.97 10.89 -1.31
N SER A 52 -7.03 10.11 -1.53
CA SER A 52 -7.14 8.79 -0.92
C SER A 52 -6.33 7.78 -1.72
N MET A 53 -5.65 6.89 -1.02
CA MET A 53 -4.80 5.87 -1.61
C MET A 53 -5.27 4.48 -1.19
N THR A 54 -5.29 3.55 -2.14
CA THR A 54 -5.75 2.18 -1.90
C THR A 54 -4.58 1.22 -1.99
N VAL A 55 -4.45 0.37 -0.98
CA VAL A 55 -3.61 -0.83 -1.03
C VAL A 55 -4.49 -2.06 -1.17
N LYS A 56 -4.25 -2.88 -2.20
CA LYS A 56 -4.97 -4.15 -2.40
C LYS A 56 -4.15 -5.30 -1.86
N TRP A 57 -4.80 -6.36 -1.39
CA TRP A 57 -4.13 -7.54 -0.85
C TRP A 57 -3.30 -8.25 -1.92
N SER A 58 -3.81 -8.29 -3.16
CA SER A 58 -3.09 -8.81 -4.34
C SER A 58 -1.73 -8.15 -4.56
N ASP A 59 -1.63 -6.86 -4.21
CA ASP A 59 -0.48 -6.02 -4.47
C ASP A 59 0.63 -6.26 -3.42
N ILE A 60 0.25 -6.71 -2.23
CA ILE A 60 1.14 -6.99 -1.09
C ILE A 60 1.30 -8.49 -0.82
N GLY A 61 0.92 -9.35 -1.78
CA GLY A 61 1.09 -10.80 -1.69
C GLY A 61 0.14 -11.51 -0.71
N PHE A 62 -0.96 -10.86 -0.34
CA PHE A 62 -2.02 -11.46 0.48
C PHE A 62 -3.15 -12.02 -0.41
N PRO A 63 -3.86 -13.08 0.03
CA PRO A 63 -5.03 -13.56 -0.69
C PRO A 63 -6.16 -12.52 -0.68
N VAL A 64 -6.83 -12.34 -1.82
CA VAL A 64 -7.84 -11.28 -2.04
C VAL A 64 -9.12 -11.47 -1.23
N ASP A 65 -9.38 -12.68 -0.77
CA ASP A 65 -10.58 -13.09 -0.01
C ASP A 65 -10.34 -13.07 1.51
N ARG A 66 -9.11 -12.78 1.96
CA ARG A 66 -8.77 -12.80 3.38
C ARG A 66 -8.99 -11.45 4.05
N SER A 67 -9.42 -11.52 5.29
CA SER A 67 -9.49 -10.37 6.19
C SER A 67 -8.13 -10.07 6.81
N ALA A 68 -7.82 -8.80 7.00
CA ALA A 68 -6.62 -8.32 7.65
C ALA A 68 -6.92 -7.12 8.55
N ILE A 69 -6.22 -7.05 9.68
CA ILE A 69 -6.23 -5.88 10.57
C ILE A 69 -5.26 -4.85 9.99
N VAL A 70 -5.74 -3.61 9.82
CA VAL A 70 -4.92 -2.48 9.38
C VAL A 70 -4.66 -1.58 10.58
N ARG A 71 -3.39 -1.31 10.85
CA ARG A 71 -2.92 -0.46 11.95
C ARG A 71 -2.12 0.72 11.43
N ASP A 72 -2.48 1.92 11.84
CA ASP A 72 -1.65 3.11 11.67
C ASP A 72 -0.51 3.07 12.70
N LEU A 73 0.73 3.05 12.22
CA LEU A 73 1.91 2.95 13.06
C LEU A 73 2.27 4.26 13.75
N TRP A 74 1.98 5.41 13.13
CA TRP A 74 2.25 6.72 13.71
C TRP A 74 1.20 7.11 14.73
N ALA A 75 -0.08 6.92 14.41
CA ALA A 75 -1.17 7.13 15.37
C ALA A 75 -1.23 6.02 16.45
N ARG A 76 -0.47 4.94 16.28
CA ARG A 76 -0.48 3.73 17.13
C ARG A 76 -1.90 3.18 17.32
N LYS A 77 -2.71 3.23 16.27
CA LYS A 77 -4.14 2.97 16.32
C LYS A 77 -4.53 1.91 15.29
N ASP A 78 -5.35 0.96 15.71
CA ASP A 78 -5.98 0.02 14.79
C ASP A 78 -7.14 0.72 14.09
N LEU A 79 -7.15 0.65 12.76
CA LEU A 79 -8.13 1.29 11.90
C LEU A 79 -9.34 0.37 11.61
N GLY A 80 -9.19 -0.91 11.94
CA GLY A 80 -10.22 -1.93 11.78
C GLY A 80 -9.74 -3.14 10.99
N THR A 81 -10.70 -3.99 10.62
CA THR A 81 -10.49 -5.18 9.81
C THR A 81 -11.08 -4.97 8.42
N PHE A 82 -10.31 -5.27 7.39
CA PHE A 82 -10.68 -5.08 5.99
C PHE A 82 -10.42 -6.34 5.17
N THR A 83 -11.22 -6.56 4.14
CA THR A 83 -11.10 -7.71 3.24
C THR A 83 -10.71 -7.24 1.85
N GLY A 84 -9.67 -7.88 1.28
CA GLY A 84 -9.20 -7.64 -0.09
C GLY A 84 -8.48 -6.31 -0.35
N SER A 85 -8.77 -5.25 0.39
CA SER A 85 -8.08 -3.96 0.27
C SER A 85 -8.36 -3.02 1.45
N TYR A 86 -7.57 -1.95 1.54
CA TYR A 86 -7.82 -0.81 2.41
C TYR A 86 -7.62 0.50 1.64
N THR A 87 -8.53 1.45 1.84
CA THR A 87 -8.42 2.81 1.28
C THR A 87 -8.23 3.80 2.43
N SER A 88 -7.18 4.61 2.34
CA SER A 88 -6.87 5.62 3.35
C SER A 88 -7.88 6.78 3.32
N PRO A 89 -7.99 7.52 4.44
CA PRO A 89 -8.39 8.92 4.40
C PRO A 89 -7.53 9.71 3.39
N LYS A 90 -7.95 10.93 3.08
CA LYS A 90 -7.15 11.80 2.22
C LYS A 90 -5.80 12.08 2.87
N ILE A 91 -4.74 11.78 2.12
CA ILE A 91 -3.35 12.08 2.46
C ILE A 91 -2.99 13.35 1.69
N ASP A 92 -2.60 14.40 2.42
CA ASP A 92 -2.17 15.67 1.82
C ASP A 92 -0.95 15.48 0.93
N HIS A 93 -0.76 16.38 -0.03
CA HIS A 93 0.44 16.47 -0.83
C HIS A 93 1.69 16.51 0.07
N ARG A 94 2.74 15.80 -0.35
CA ARG A 94 4.00 15.62 0.40
C ARG A 94 3.83 14.93 1.76
N ALA A 95 2.66 14.37 2.07
CA ALA A 95 2.43 13.61 3.28
C ALA A 95 2.50 12.10 3.03
N VAL A 96 2.72 11.36 4.12
CA VAL A 96 2.89 9.92 4.14
C VAL A 96 1.94 9.33 5.18
N MET A 97 1.54 8.08 4.99
CA MET A 97 0.88 7.26 6.00
C MET A 97 1.57 5.91 6.08
N MET A 98 1.89 5.48 7.29
CA MET A 98 2.57 4.20 7.52
C MET A 98 1.65 3.21 8.23
N LEU A 99 1.49 2.06 7.60
CA LEU A 99 0.56 1.02 8.00
C LEU A 99 1.30 -0.29 8.31
N LYS A 100 0.76 -1.03 9.26
CA LYS A 100 1.01 -2.47 9.42
C LYS A 100 -0.27 -3.22 9.12
N ILE A 101 -0.20 -4.21 8.22
CA ILE A 101 -1.35 -5.00 7.77
C ILE A 101 -1.10 -6.46 8.13
N THR A 102 -1.97 -7.03 8.97
CA THR A 102 -1.81 -8.39 9.50
C THR A 102 -3.02 -9.24 9.13
N LEU A 103 -2.83 -10.36 8.43
CA LEU A 103 -3.94 -11.29 8.16
C LEU A 103 -4.59 -11.73 9.48
N THR A 104 -5.92 -11.73 9.51
CA THR A 104 -6.64 -12.39 10.60
C THR A 104 -6.47 -13.91 10.45
N LYS A 105 -6.40 -14.60 11.58
CA LYS A 105 -6.36 -16.07 11.61
C LYS A 105 -7.55 -16.65 10.83
#